data_AF-A0A964QRA2-F1
#
_entry.id   AF-A0A964QRA2-F1
#
_cell.length_a   1.000
_cell.length_b   1.000
_cell.length_c   1.000
_cell.angle_alpha   90.00
_cell.angle_beta   90.00
_cell.angle_gamma   90.00
#
_symmetry.space_group_name_H-M   'P 1'
#
loop_
_entity.id
_entity.type
_entity.pdbx_description
1 polymer ?
#
loop_
_entity_poly.entity_id
_entity_poly.type
_entity_poly.pdbx_seq_one_letter_code
_entity_poly.pdbx_strand_id
1 'polypeptide(L)'
;MITVFQLIFSPFRAWEKINLAQRRVVWIFLFFLIPLLLFSVGVEGLSLWSWGERRSEFDYFVKVSQDLAVRYGATQAVMLIISIFVWAKFLQWITHSFQVEGSYKQCFTLMVYGFSPVILLRLLDVVPRINTWACWAIGALLSASVLYQGVGIILRPDQTKGFGLYMVSVIIVVLSSGLSHFVALSILHGKFLH
;
A
#
# COMPACT_ATOMS: atom_id res chain seq x y z
N MET A 1 0.52 1.28 14.86
CA MET A 1 -0.37 2.14 14.06
C MET A 1 0.07 3.62 14.05
N ILE A 2 0.51 4.20 15.18
CA ILE A 2 1.03 5.59 15.25
C ILE A 2 2.10 5.90 14.17
N THR A 3 2.86 4.89 13.75
CA THR A 3 3.94 5.02 12.76
C THR A 3 3.47 5.45 11.37
N VAL A 4 2.27 5.08 10.89
CA VAL A 4 1.81 5.46 9.53
C VAL A 4 1.49 6.94 9.46
N PHE A 5 0.72 7.46 10.41
CA PHE A 5 0.45 8.89 10.51
C PHE A 5 1.74 9.68 10.72
N GLN A 6 2.66 9.17 11.54
CA GLN A 6 3.99 9.78 11.70
C GLN A 6 4.81 9.74 10.40
N LEU A 7 4.68 8.71 9.56
CA LEU A 7 5.33 8.66 8.25
C LEU A 7 4.77 9.74 7.32
N ILE A 8 3.45 9.95 7.33
CA ILE A 8 2.80 10.96 6.47
C ILE A 8 3.18 12.38 6.91
N PHE A 9 3.08 12.69 8.21
CA PHE A 9 3.28 14.06 8.71
C PHE A 9 4.72 14.39 9.11
N SER A 10 5.52 13.38 9.46
CA SER A 10 6.90 13.54 9.94
C SER A 10 7.82 12.42 9.43
N PRO A 11 7.93 12.24 8.09
CA PRO A 11 8.56 11.06 7.49
C PRO A 11 9.98 10.80 8.01
N PHE A 12 10.78 11.85 8.23
CA PHE A 12 12.18 11.72 8.58
C PHE A 12 12.35 11.05 9.95
N ARG A 13 11.66 11.59 10.96
CA ARG A 13 11.68 11.08 12.33
C ARG A 13 11.09 9.67 12.40
N ALA A 14 10.07 9.38 11.58
CA ALA A 14 9.46 8.06 11.54
C ALA A 14 10.42 7.02 10.95
N TRP A 15 11.09 7.33 9.84
CA TRP A 15 12.08 6.47 9.21
C TRP A 15 13.30 6.23 10.08
N GLU A 16 13.79 7.26 10.78
CA GLU A 16 14.90 7.11 11.72
C GLU A 16 14.53 6.11 12.84
N LYS A 17 13.35 6.24 13.44
CA LYS A 17 12.85 5.28 14.45
C LYS A 17 12.72 3.86 13.88
N ILE A 18 12.21 3.72 12.65
CA ILE A 18 12.08 2.42 11.98
C ILE A 18 13.46 1.80 11.76
N ASN A 19 14.43 2.60 11.30
CA ASN A 19 15.79 2.15 11.06
C ASN A 19 16.49 1.75 12.37
N LEU A 20 16.34 2.53 13.44
CA LEU A 20 16.91 2.22 14.76
C LEU A 20 16.29 0.96 15.38
N ALA A 21 15.00 0.73 15.18
CA ALA A 21 14.32 -0.43 15.74
C ALA A 21 14.77 -1.77 15.12
N GLN A 22 15.45 -1.76 13.97
CA GLN A 22 16.05 -2.95 13.30
C GLN A 22 15.13 -4.18 13.26
N ARG A 23 13.82 -3.97 13.11
CA ARG A 23 12.80 -5.01 13.24
C ARG A 23 12.97 -6.10 12.18
N ARG A 24 12.67 -7.34 12.55
CA ARG A 24 12.69 -8.49 11.63
C ARG A 24 11.52 -8.42 10.65
N VAL A 25 11.69 -8.98 9.46
CA VAL A 25 10.66 -9.06 8.40
C VAL A 25 9.35 -9.62 8.94
N VAL A 26 9.41 -10.76 9.65
CA VAL A 26 8.23 -11.43 10.24
C VAL A 26 7.50 -10.51 11.23
N TRP A 27 8.25 -9.72 12.01
CA TRP A 27 7.65 -8.79 12.96
C TRP A 27 6.91 -7.66 12.23
N ILE A 28 7.54 -7.06 11.21
CA ILE A 28 6.92 -6.00 10.40
C ILE A 28 5.67 -6.54 9.68
N PHE A 29 5.74 -7.76 9.16
CA PHE A 29 4.61 -8.43 8.53
C PHE A 29 3.44 -8.63 9.51
N LEU A 30 3.67 -9.32 10.63
CA LEU A 30 2.61 -9.72 11.56
C LEU A 30 2.06 -8.58 12.43
N PHE A 31 2.91 -7.65 12.87
CA PHE A 31 2.52 -6.62 13.85
C PHE A 31 2.32 -5.23 13.23
N PHE A 32 2.65 -5.05 11.95
CA PHE A 32 2.39 -3.79 11.26
C PHE A 32 1.53 -3.98 10.01
N LEU A 33 1.97 -4.80 9.04
CA LEU A 33 1.26 -4.94 7.77
C LEU A 33 -0.11 -5.59 7.94
N ILE A 34 -0.17 -6.75 8.59
CA ILE A 34 -1.42 -7.50 8.77
C ILE A 34 -2.47 -6.67 9.54
N PRO A 35 -2.16 -6.05 10.70
CA PRO A 35 -3.13 -5.21 11.39
C PRO A 35 -3.60 -4.01 10.56
N LEU A 36 -2.70 -3.37 9.79
CA LEU A 36 -3.06 -2.25 8.92
C LEU A 36 -4.00 -2.70 7.79
N LEU A 37 -3.71 -3.84 7.15
CA LEU A 37 -4.54 -4.40 6.08
C LEU A 37 -5.90 -4.85 6.62
N LEU A 38 -5.94 -5.58 7.72
CA LEU A 38 -7.18 -6.03 8.34
C LEU A 38 -8.06 -4.86 8.76
N PHE A 39 -7.45 -3.79 9.29
CA PHE A 39 -8.17 -2.57 9.63
C PHE A 39 -8.76 -1.89 8.40
N SER A 40 -7.94 -1.68 7.35
CA SER A 40 -8.38 -1.05 6.10
C SER A 40 -9.49 -1.85 5.41
N VAL A 41 -9.25 -3.15 5.18
CA VAL A 41 -10.20 -4.03 4.49
C VAL A 41 -11.45 -4.29 5.34
N GLY A 42 -11.31 -4.41 6.66
CA GLY A 42 -12.46 -4.59 7.55
C GLY A 42 -13.39 -3.38 7.53
N VAL A 43 -12.83 -2.17 7.60
CA VAL A 43 -13.60 -0.92 7.54
C VAL A 43 -14.27 -0.74 6.17
N GLU A 44 -13.56 -0.99 5.08
CA GLU A 44 -14.08 -0.91 3.70
C GLU A 44 -15.14 -2.00 3.42
N GLY A 45 -14.93 -3.23 3.90
CA GLY A 45 -15.92 -4.31 3.77
C GLY A 45 -17.21 -4.02 4.53
N LEU A 46 -17.09 -3.44 5.74
CA LEU A 46 -18.25 -3.02 6.53
C LEU A 46 -19.03 -1.89 5.83
N SER A 47 -18.35 -0.91 5.24
CA SER A 47 -19.01 0.18 4.53
C SER A 47 -19.75 -0.29 3.28
N LEU A 48 -19.18 -1.23 2.53
CA LEU A 48 -19.85 -1.84 1.37
C LEU A 48 -21.10 -2.61 1.80
N TRP A 49 -21.08 -3.27 2.95
CA TRP A 49 -22.24 -3.98 3.49
C TRP A 49 -23.32 -3.04 4.02
N SER A 50 -22.95 -1.97 4.74
CA SER A 50 -23.91 -1.06 5.38
C SER A 50 -24.48 0.00 4.43
N TRP A 51 -23.62 0.62 3.62
CA TRP A 51 -23.95 1.79 2.79
C TRP A 51 -23.99 1.47 1.28
N GLY A 52 -23.49 0.30 0.89
CA GLY A 52 -23.47 -0.12 -0.51
C GLY A 52 -22.39 0.59 -1.31
N GLU A 53 -22.34 0.25 -2.59
CA GLU A 53 -21.43 0.85 -3.56
C GLU A 53 -22.23 1.71 -4.54
N ARG A 54 -21.66 2.84 -4.97
CA ARG A 54 -22.18 3.60 -6.10
C ARG A 54 -21.86 2.84 -7.39
N ARG A 55 -22.85 2.17 -7.98
CA ARG A 55 -22.73 1.55 -9.31
C ARG A 55 -23.32 2.49 -10.35
N SER A 56 -22.52 2.85 -11.37
CA SER A 56 -22.87 3.72 -12.52
C SER A 56 -22.85 5.24 -12.30
N GLU A 57 -22.73 5.99 -13.40
CA GLU A 57 -22.81 7.47 -13.47
C GLU A 57 -24.15 8.01 -12.93
N PHE A 58 -25.21 7.18 -12.96
CA PHE A 58 -26.58 7.53 -12.58
C PHE A 58 -26.90 7.42 -11.07
N ASP A 59 -25.89 7.31 -10.20
CA ASP A 59 -26.00 7.51 -8.74
C ASP A 59 -26.93 6.50 -8.00
N TYR A 60 -27.05 5.28 -8.51
CA TYR A 60 -27.75 4.20 -7.80
C TYR A 60 -26.83 3.48 -6.82
N PHE A 61 -27.20 3.47 -5.53
CA PHE A 61 -26.52 2.70 -4.50
C PHE A 61 -27.02 1.26 -4.51
N VAL A 62 -26.12 0.32 -4.80
CA VAL A 62 -26.42 -1.11 -4.74
C VAL A 62 -25.79 -1.66 -3.47
N LYS A 63 -26.63 -2.25 -2.59
CA LYS A 63 -26.11 -2.96 -1.42
C LYS A 63 -25.28 -4.15 -1.90
N VAL A 64 -24.06 -4.22 -1.42
CA VAL A 64 -23.15 -5.31 -1.75
C VAL A 64 -23.47 -6.49 -0.84
N SER A 65 -23.60 -7.68 -1.42
CA SER A 65 -23.78 -8.90 -0.62
C SER A 65 -22.55 -9.13 0.26
N GLN A 66 -22.76 -9.69 1.45
CA GLN A 66 -21.66 -9.93 2.39
C GLN A 66 -20.57 -10.82 1.78
N ASP A 67 -20.96 -11.85 1.02
CA ASP A 67 -20.02 -12.73 0.32
C ASP A 67 -19.16 -11.96 -0.71
N LEU A 68 -19.75 -11.05 -1.49
CA LEU A 68 -19.02 -10.24 -2.46
C LEU A 68 -18.06 -9.25 -1.78
N ALA A 69 -18.48 -8.60 -0.69
CA ALA A 69 -17.64 -7.70 0.09
C ALA A 69 -16.43 -8.45 0.70
N VAL A 70 -16.64 -9.68 1.19
CA VAL A 70 -15.55 -10.53 1.72
C VAL A 70 -14.59 -10.92 0.60
N ARG A 71 -15.08 -11.34 -0.58
CA ARG A 71 -14.22 -11.70 -1.71
C ARG A 71 -13.39 -10.51 -2.19
N TYR A 72 -14.01 -9.34 -2.33
CA TYR A 72 -13.35 -8.09 -2.65
C TYR A 72 -12.19 -7.81 -1.68
N GLY A 73 -12.50 -7.79 -0.38
CA GLY A 73 -11.53 -7.52 0.67
C GLY A 73 -10.39 -8.55 0.73
N ALA A 74 -10.73 -9.83 0.57
CA ALA A 74 -9.76 -10.91 0.56
C ALA A 74 -8.80 -10.82 -0.64
N THR A 75 -9.33 -10.62 -1.85
CA THR A 75 -8.49 -10.46 -3.05
C THR A 75 -7.55 -9.28 -2.89
N GLN A 76 -8.07 -8.16 -2.41
CA GLN A 76 -7.27 -6.97 -2.21
C GLN A 76 -6.13 -7.17 -1.20
N ALA A 77 -6.44 -7.76 -0.04
CA ALA A 77 -5.43 -8.06 0.98
C ALA A 77 -4.35 -8.99 0.42
N VAL A 78 -4.76 -10.07 -0.25
CA VAL A 78 -3.84 -11.05 -0.84
C VAL A 78 -2.97 -10.41 -1.92
N MET A 79 -3.56 -9.64 -2.84
CA MET A 79 -2.83 -8.96 -3.92
C MET A 79 -1.80 -7.96 -3.39
N LEU A 80 -2.15 -7.18 -2.36
CA LEU A 80 -1.21 -6.25 -1.73
C LEU A 80 -0.09 -6.97 -0.99
N ILE A 81 -0.39 -8.05 -0.26
CA ILE A 81 0.63 -8.87 0.40
C ILE A 81 1.59 -9.43 -0.64
N ILE A 82 1.08 -10.11 -1.67
CA ILE A 82 1.90 -10.69 -2.75
C ILE A 82 2.76 -9.59 -3.38
N SER A 83 2.15 -8.45 -3.73
CA SER A 83 2.85 -7.30 -4.32
C SER A 83 4.02 -6.86 -3.44
N ILE A 84 3.80 -6.64 -2.14
CA ILE A 84 4.86 -6.19 -1.23
C ILE A 84 6.03 -7.18 -1.18
N PHE A 85 5.76 -8.50 -1.07
CA PHE A 85 6.82 -9.50 -0.99
C PHE A 85 7.60 -9.63 -2.31
N VAL A 86 6.89 -9.71 -3.44
CA VAL A 86 7.47 -9.83 -4.78
C VAL A 86 8.29 -8.59 -5.11
N TRP A 87 7.70 -7.41 -4.92
CA TRP A 87 8.36 -6.16 -5.27
C TRP A 87 9.48 -5.78 -4.32
N ALA A 88 9.46 -6.22 -3.05
CA ALA A 88 10.62 -6.10 -2.18
C ALA A 88 11.81 -6.90 -2.70
N LYS A 89 11.56 -8.09 -3.27
CA LYS A 89 12.62 -8.92 -3.87
C LYS A 89 13.12 -8.30 -5.17
N PHE A 90 12.22 -7.79 -6.00
CA PHE A 90 12.58 -7.08 -7.22
C PHE A 90 13.41 -5.83 -6.91
N LEU A 91 12.99 -5.00 -5.95
CA LEU A 91 13.75 -3.83 -5.52
C LEU A 91 15.13 -4.23 -5.01
N GLN A 92 15.24 -5.32 -4.25
CA GLN A 92 16.56 -5.83 -3.83
C GLN A 92 17.46 -6.12 -5.04
N TRP A 93 16.93 -6.78 -6.06
CA TRP A 93 17.69 -7.06 -7.28
C TRP A 93 18.17 -5.76 -7.96
N ILE A 94 17.29 -4.75 -8.05
CA ILE A 94 17.65 -3.43 -8.58
C ILE A 94 18.73 -2.77 -7.73
N THR A 95 18.67 -2.82 -6.39
CA THR A 95 19.73 -2.24 -5.55
C THR A 95 21.11 -2.83 -5.88
N HIS A 96 21.17 -4.15 -6.15
CA HIS A 96 22.41 -4.81 -6.53
C HIS A 96 22.88 -4.39 -7.92
N SER A 97 21.97 -4.20 -8.88
CA SER A 97 22.30 -3.66 -10.21
C SER A 97 22.89 -2.25 -10.13
N PHE A 98 22.47 -1.44 -9.16
CA PHE A 98 23.01 -0.11 -8.90
C PHE A 98 24.27 -0.13 -8.02
N GLN A 99 24.82 -1.31 -7.70
CA GLN A 99 25.95 -1.48 -6.77
C GLN A 99 25.69 -0.81 -5.42
N VAL A 100 24.48 -0.98 -4.88
CA VAL A 100 24.08 -0.56 -3.53
C VAL A 100 23.82 -1.81 -2.70
N GLU A 101 24.40 -1.89 -1.52
CA GLU A 101 24.21 -3.01 -0.60
C GLU A 101 22.80 -2.97 0.03
N GLY A 102 21.82 -3.50 -0.70
CA GLY A 102 20.45 -3.65 -0.23
C GLY A 102 20.17 -5.07 0.28
N SER A 103 19.90 -5.22 1.58
CA SER A 103 19.36 -6.48 2.11
C SER A 103 17.86 -6.60 1.80
N TYR A 104 17.36 -7.84 1.71
CA TYR A 104 15.92 -8.08 1.54
C TYR A 104 15.11 -7.44 2.68
N LYS A 105 15.62 -7.47 3.91
CA LYS A 105 15.00 -6.83 5.08
C LYS A 105 14.79 -5.33 4.86
N GLN A 106 15.79 -4.63 4.35
CA GLN A 106 15.69 -3.19 4.06
C GLN A 106 14.68 -2.91 2.95
N CYS A 107 14.73 -3.66 1.85
CA CYS A 107 13.80 -3.49 0.74
C CYS A 107 12.36 -3.81 1.14
N PHE A 108 12.14 -4.88 1.91
CA PHE A 108 10.84 -5.24 2.47
C PHE A 108 10.31 -4.16 3.40
N THR A 109 11.16 -3.64 4.29
CA THR A 109 10.81 -2.51 5.16
C THR A 109 10.36 -1.32 4.33
N LEU A 110 11.14 -0.96 3.30
CA LEU A 110 10.83 0.17 2.43
C LEU A 110 9.48 -0.03 1.71
N MET A 111 9.21 -1.23 1.19
CA MET A 111 7.94 -1.54 0.54
C MET A 111 6.76 -1.51 1.51
N VAL A 112 6.83 -2.18 2.66
CA VAL A 112 5.71 -2.19 3.62
C VAL A 112 5.30 -0.78 4.05
N TYR A 113 6.28 0.05 4.43
CA TYR A 113 5.99 1.41 4.85
C TYR A 113 5.69 2.33 3.66
N GLY A 114 6.24 2.07 2.48
CA GLY A 114 5.92 2.76 1.23
C GLY A 114 4.49 2.54 0.76
N PHE A 115 3.95 1.33 0.88
CA PHE A 115 2.54 1.03 0.57
C PHE A 115 1.57 1.53 1.65
N SER A 116 2.06 1.81 2.87
CA SER A 116 1.20 2.09 4.02
C SER A 116 0.29 3.32 3.85
N PRO A 117 0.70 4.44 3.21
CA PRO A 117 -0.21 5.55 2.94
C PRO A 117 -1.32 5.17 1.95
N VAL A 118 -1.00 4.44 0.87
CA VAL A 118 -2.05 3.93 -0.03
C VAL A 118 -3.03 3.07 0.75
N ILE A 119 -2.57 2.10 1.53
CA ILE A 119 -3.46 1.21 2.32
C ILE A 119 -4.33 2.04 3.30
N LEU A 120 -3.75 3.05 3.95
CA LEU A 120 -4.48 3.87 4.91
C LEU A 120 -5.53 4.76 4.25
N LEU A 121 -5.22 5.38 3.11
CA LEU A 121 -6.10 6.32 2.42
C LEU A 121 -7.35 5.65 1.84
N ARG A 122 -7.35 4.33 1.73
CA ARG A 122 -8.54 3.53 1.40
C ARG A 122 -9.64 3.59 2.45
N LEU A 123 -9.32 3.99 3.68
CA LEU A 123 -10.36 4.27 4.67
C LEU A 123 -11.31 5.38 4.23
N LEU A 124 -10.93 6.20 3.25
CA LEU A 124 -11.81 7.20 2.64
C LEU A 124 -12.81 6.58 1.64
N ASP A 125 -12.52 5.39 1.10
CA ASP A 125 -13.45 4.64 0.23
C ASP A 125 -14.73 4.21 0.97
N VAL A 126 -14.71 4.31 2.30
CA VAL A 126 -15.88 4.15 3.17
C VAL A 126 -16.99 5.11 2.81
N VAL A 127 -16.66 6.29 2.27
CA VAL A 127 -17.65 7.30 1.87
C VAL A 127 -18.04 7.03 0.41
N PRO A 128 -19.25 6.52 0.12
CA PRO A 128 -19.63 6.11 -1.25
C PRO A 128 -19.65 7.24 -2.30
N ARG A 129 -19.58 8.49 -1.83
CA ARG A 129 -19.54 9.69 -2.67
C ARG A 129 -18.13 10.05 -3.15
N ILE A 130 -17.08 9.54 -2.51
CA ILE A 130 -15.70 9.86 -2.88
C ILE A 130 -15.27 8.88 -3.98
N ASN A 131 -14.66 9.40 -5.04
CA ASN A 131 -14.10 8.57 -6.09
C ASN A 131 -12.90 7.78 -5.53
N THR A 132 -12.98 6.46 -5.58
CA THR A 132 -11.93 5.58 -5.05
C THR A 132 -10.56 5.75 -5.70
N TRP A 133 -10.53 6.12 -7.00
CA TRP A 133 -9.28 6.46 -7.68
C TRP A 133 -8.67 7.76 -7.18
N ALA A 134 -9.49 8.70 -6.70
CA ALA A 134 -8.98 9.92 -6.05
C ALA A 134 -8.37 9.59 -4.67
N CYS A 135 -9.01 8.72 -3.88
CA CYS A 135 -8.44 8.21 -2.62
C CYS A 135 -7.11 7.50 -2.85
N TRP A 136 -7.06 6.61 -3.84
CA TRP A 136 -5.83 5.93 -4.25
C TRP A 136 -4.75 6.91 -4.71
N ALA A 137 -5.09 7.91 -5.54
CA ALA A 137 -4.13 8.89 -6.05
C ALA A 137 -3.50 9.72 -4.93
N ILE A 138 -4.30 10.16 -3.95
CA ILE A 138 -3.78 10.85 -2.76
C ILE A 138 -2.85 9.92 -1.97
N GLY A 139 -3.25 8.67 -1.75
CA GLY A 139 -2.42 7.66 -1.10
C GLY A 139 -1.09 7.42 -1.83
N ALA A 140 -1.12 7.39 -3.16
CA ALA A 140 0.04 7.21 -4.01
C ALA A 140 1.01 8.40 -3.91
N LEU A 141 0.50 9.64 -3.93
CA LEU A 141 1.30 10.85 -3.73
C LEU A 141 1.96 10.86 -2.35
N LEU A 142 1.21 10.53 -1.30
CA LEU A 142 1.76 10.42 0.06
C LEU A 142 2.81 9.32 0.17
N SER A 143 2.61 8.20 -0.52
CA SER A 143 3.58 7.11 -0.60
C SER A 143 4.87 7.56 -1.27
N ALA A 144 4.79 8.35 -2.34
CA ALA A 144 5.95 8.95 -2.96
C ALA A 144 6.70 9.87 -1.98
N SER A 145 5.98 10.76 -1.27
CA SER A 145 6.59 11.62 -0.25
C SER A 145 7.29 10.84 0.86
N VAL A 146 6.67 9.76 1.34
CA VAL A 146 7.25 8.86 2.35
C VAL A 146 8.50 8.14 1.83
N LEU A 147 8.44 7.62 0.61
CA LEU A 147 9.55 6.87 0.00
C LEU A 147 10.78 7.73 -0.26
N TYR A 148 10.61 9.02 -0.56
CA TYR A 148 11.72 9.93 -0.82
C TYR A 148 12.75 9.91 0.32
N GLN A 149 12.27 9.99 1.56
CA GLN A 149 13.13 9.94 2.74
C GLN A 149 13.50 8.50 3.13
N GLY A 150 12.60 7.55 2.91
CA GLY A 150 12.83 6.14 3.25
C GLY A 150 14.01 5.54 2.49
N VAL A 151 14.14 5.83 1.20
CA VAL A 151 15.24 5.35 0.35
C VAL A 151 16.57 5.84 0.91
N GLY A 152 16.68 7.13 1.20
CA GLY A 152 17.91 7.73 1.74
C GLY A 152 18.31 7.17 3.11
N ILE A 153 17.34 6.93 4.00
CA ILE A 153 17.62 6.51 5.38
C ILE A 153 17.90 5.00 5.48
N ILE A 154 17.12 4.18 4.75
CA ILE A 154 17.11 2.72 4.88
C ILE A 154 18.13 2.07 3.93
N LEU A 155 18.17 2.49 2.66
CA LEU A 155 19.08 1.92 1.66
C LEU A 155 20.42 2.66 1.60
N ARG A 156 20.48 3.91 2.08
CA ARG A 156 21.69 4.75 2.12
C ARG A 156 22.52 4.72 0.83
N PRO A 157 21.89 4.93 -0.34
CA PRO A 157 22.63 4.94 -1.60
C PRO A 157 23.49 6.20 -1.72
N ASP A 158 24.54 6.13 -2.54
CA ASP A 158 25.29 7.30 -2.96
C ASP A 158 24.37 8.32 -3.65
N GLN A 159 24.71 9.62 -3.59
CA GLN A 159 23.86 10.71 -4.09
C GLN A 159 23.42 10.52 -5.55
N THR A 160 24.28 9.99 -6.41
CA THR A 160 23.99 9.75 -7.83
C THR A 160 23.00 8.62 -8.07
N LYS A 161 22.97 7.61 -7.19
CA LYS A 161 22.11 6.42 -7.32
C LYS A 161 20.78 6.56 -6.59
N GLY A 162 20.74 7.40 -5.56
CA GLY A 162 19.58 7.55 -4.68
C GLY A 162 18.30 7.98 -5.38
N PHE A 163 18.40 8.92 -6.33
CA PHE A 163 17.22 9.38 -7.08
C PHE A 163 16.62 8.27 -7.95
N GLY A 164 17.45 7.46 -8.61
CA GLY A 164 17.00 6.33 -9.42
C GLY A 164 16.26 5.28 -8.59
N LEU A 165 16.83 4.90 -7.44
CA LEU A 165 16.19 3.95 -6.52
C LEU A 165 14.89 4.48 -5.92
N TYR A 166 14.81 5.79 -5.67
CA TYR A 166 13.57 6.44 -5.27
C TYR A 166 12.50 6.33 -6.36
N MET A 167 12.81 6.72 -7.59
CA MET A 167 11.87 6.65 -8.72
C MET A 167 11.36 5.24 -8.95
N VAL A 168 12.25 4.24 -8.93
CA VAL A 168 11.87 2.83 -9.06
C VAL A 168 10.94 2.40 -7.92
N SER A 169 11.26 2.79 -6.68
CA SER A 169 10.41 2.47 -5.52
C SER A 169 9.01 3.07 -5.65
N VAL A 170 8.90 4.32 -6.12
CA VAL A 170 7.60 4.97 -6.35
C VAL A 170 6.83 4.26 -7.46
N ILE A 171 7.46 4.00 -8.61
CA ILE A 171 6.84 3.30 -9.74
C ILE A 171 6.29 1.95 -9.30
N ILE A 172 7.10 1.19 -8.55
CA ILE A 172 6.68 -0.09 -7.96
C ILE A 172 5.41 0.09 -7.14
N VAL A 173 5.41 0.99 -6.14
CA VAL A 173 4.25 1.16 -5.24
C VAL A 173 3.03 1.63 -6.01
N VAL A 174 3.15 2.63 -6.88
CA VAL A 174 2.03 3.19 -7.64
C VAL A 174 1.44 2.14 -8.58
N LEU A 175 2.24 1.53 -9.44
CA LEU A 175 1.72 0.58 -10.44
C LEU A 175 1.14 -0.67 -9.78
N SER A 176 1.82 -1.25 -8.79
CA SER A 176 1.35 -2.49 -8.16
C SER A 176 0.14 -2.28 -7.25
N SER A 177 0.07 -1.16 -6.53
CA SER A 177 -1.12 -0.84 -5.73
C SER A 177 -2.31 -0.48 -6.61
N GLY A 178 -2.10 0.27 -7.70
CA GLY A 178 -3.13 0.57 -8.68
C GLY A 178 -3.65 -0.69 -9.38
N LEU A 179 -2.77 -1.61 -9.76
CA LEU A 179 -3.15 -2.91 -10.31
C LEU A 179 -3.93 -3.74 -9.29
N SER A 180 -3.46 -3.82 -8.04
CA SER A 180 -4.15 -4.54 -6.97
C SER A 180 -5.56 -3.98 -6.73
N HIS A 181 -5.69 -2.65 -6.75
CA HIS A 181 -6.96 -1.96 -6.61
C HIS A 181 -7.89 -2.22 -7.81
N PHE A 182 -7.38 -2.13 -9.04
CA PHE A 182 -8.13 -2.45 -10.26
C PHE A 182 -8.67 -3.89 -10.26
N VAL A 183 -7.85 -4.86 -9.88
CA VAL A 183 -8.25 -6.28 -9.81
C VAL A 183 -9.34 -6.48 -8.76
N ALA A 184 -9.19 -5.88 -7.57
CA ALA A 184 -10.20 -5.95 -6.52
C ALA A 184 -11.53 -5.33 -6.98
N LEU A 185 -11.51 -4.12 -7.54
CA LEU A 185 -12.70 -3.47 -8.09
C LEU A 185 -13.35 -4.30 -9.19
N SER A 186 -12.57 -5.02 -9.99
CA SER A 186 -13.12 -5.86 -11.05
C SER A 186 -13.88 -7.07 -10.49
N ILE A 187 -13.49 -7.61 -9.34
CA ILE A 187 -14.27 -8.62 -8.60
C ILE A 187 -15.54 -7.99 -8.04
N LEU A 188 -15.45 -6.82 -7.42
CA LEU A 188 -16.60 -6.11 -6.86
C LEU A 188 -17.66 -5.79 -7.93
N HIS A 189 -17.23 -5.48 -9.15
CA HIS A 189 -18.11 -5.26 -10.30
C HIS A 189 -18.53 -6.54 -11.05
N GLY A 190 -18.11 -7.73 -10.59
CA GLY A 190 -18.49 -9.01 -11.20
C GLY A 190 -17.85 -9.30 -12.56
N LYS A 191 -16.75 -8.64 -12.92
CA LYS A 191 -16.09 -8.81 -14.23
C LYS A 191 -15.25 -10.10 -14.34
N PHE A 192 -14.83 -10.69 -13.21
CA PHE A 192 -13.90 -11.83 -13.20
C PHE A 192 -14.45 -13.14 -12.62
N LEU A 193 -15.72 -13.17 -12.18
CA LEU A 193 -16.33 -14.38 -11.64
C LEU A 193 -17.82 -14.41 -12.02
N HIS A 194 -18.11 -15.09 -13.12
CA HIS A 194 -19.38 -15.77 -13.38
C HIS A 194 -19.19 -17.27 -13.09
#